data_AF-A0A086SZE4-F1
#
_entry.id   AF-A0A086SZE4-F1
#
_cell.length_a   1.000
_cell.length_b   1.000
_cell.length_c   1.000
_cell.angle_alpha   90.00
_cell.angle_beta   90.00
_cell.angle_gamma   90.00
#
_symmetry.space_group_name_H-M   'P 1'
#
loop_
_entity.id
_entity.type
_entity.pdbx_description
1 polymer ?
#
loop_
_entity_poly.entity_id
_entity_poly.type
_entity_poly.pdbx_seq_one_letter_code
_entity_poly.pdbx_strand_id
1 'polypeptide(L)'
;MAEGLFELGKTLSNSGTVKPRNRELAILGLASVIKAPYISFCHRDMASKLDITDEQWDQGLAGQTPEGLSEQERLVYRLGRTLPLATEPLDEGTWQEALTVMNKVELVGIVHVVSAYRWVSLLDLVHADPNWHGSQTK
;
A
#
# COMPACT_ATOMS: atom_id res chain seq x y z
N MET A 1 1.06 -5.01 23.05
CA MET A 1 0.98 -4.07 21.91
C MET A 1 1.36 -4.71 20.59
N ALA A 2 2.46 -5.48 20.50
CA ALA A 2 2.83 -6.20 19.26
C ALA A 2 1.75 -7.22 18.80
N GLU A 3 1.10 -7.91 19.74
CA GLU A 3 0.07 -8.92 19.45
C GLU A 3 -1.14 -8.34 18.70
N GLY A 4 -1.62 -7.15 19.10
CA GLY A 4 -2.71 -6.46 18.41
C GLY A 4 -2.37 -6.05 16.96
N LEU A 5 -1.10 -5.73 16.68
CA LEU A 5 -0.63 -5.48 15.32
C LEU A 5 -0.71 -6.74 14.47
N PHE A 6 -0.27 -7.88 15.01
CA PHE A 6 -0.30 -9.14 14.28
C PHE A 6 -1.72 -9.60 13.99
N GLU A 7 -2.66 -9.41 14.93
CA GLU A 7 -4.08 -9.72 14.68
C GLU A 7 -4.71 -8.79 13.63
N LEU A 8 -4.38 -7.50 13.65
CA LEU A 8 -4.77 -6.58 12.58
C LEU A 8 -4.15 -7.03 11.24
N GLY A 9 -2.86 -7.36 11.22
CA GLY A 9 -2.17 -7.86 10.03
C GLY A 9 -2.79 -9.14 9.45
N LYS A 10 -3.20 -10.09 10.29
CA LYS A 10 -3.94 -11.30 9.88
C LYS A 10 -5.28 -10.94 9.25
N THR A 11 -5.99 -9.99 9.85
CA THR A 11 -7.30 -9.52 9.34
C THR A 11 -7.14 -8.85 7.97
N LEU A 12 -6.10 -8.03 7.79
CA LEU A 12 -5.79 -7.35 6.51
C LEU A 12 -5.20 -8.29 5.47
N SER A 13 -4.62 -9.40 5.90
CA SER A 13 -4.13 -10.45 5.02
C SER A 13 -5.26 -11.32 4.44
N ASN A 14 -6.45 -11.26 5.03
CA ASN A 14 -7.62 -12.01 4.60
C ASN A 14 -8.14 -11.50 3.24
N SER A 15 -8.08 -12.37 2.22
CA SER A 15 -8.53 -12.08 0.86
C SER A 15 -10.04 -11.85 0.74
N GLY A 16 -10.84 -12.22 1.75
CA GLY A 16 -12.28 -11.94 1.81
C GLY A 16 -12.60 -10.46 2.05
N THR A 17 -11.65 -9.67 2.54
CA THR A 17 -11.82 -8.23 2.82
C THR A 17 -11.19 -7.37 1.74
N VAL A 18 -9.94 -7.68 1.37
CA VAL A 18 -9.17 -6.93 0.36
C VAL A 18 -8.53 -7.90 -0.61
N LYS A 19 -8.74 -7.67 -1.92
CA LYS A 19 -8.05 -8.44 -2.97
C LYS A 19 -6.53 -8.33 -2.77
N PRO A 20 -5.77 -9.44 -2.76
CA PRO A 20 -4.33 -9.40 -2.49
C PRO A 20 -3.57 -8.38 -3.33
N ARG A 21 -3.85 -8.31 -4.64
CA ARG A 21 -3.16 -7.39 -5.56
C ARG A 21 -3.46 -5.92 -5.24
N ASN A 22 -4.71 -5.60 -4.87
CA ASN A 22 -5.08 -4.25 -4.41
C ASN A 22 -4.35 -3.88 -3.11
N ARG A 23 -4.20 -4.83 -2.17
CA ARG A 23 -3.44 -4.60 -0.94
C ARG A 23 -2.00 -4.20 -1.25
N GLU A 24 -1.31 -4.93 -2.10
CA GLU A 24 0.08 -4.60 -2.45
C GLU A 24 0.21 -3.29 -3.22
N LEU A 25 -0.76 -2.96 -4.09
CA LEU A 25 -0.77 -1.66 -4.78
C LEU A 25 -1.00 -0.48 -3.81
N ALA A 26 -1.82 -0.65 -2.78
CA ALA A 26 -1.99 0.35 -1.73
C ALA A 26 -0.68 0.56 -0.94
N ILE A 27 0.02 -0.54 -0.63
CA ILE A 27 1.31 -0.51 0.08
C ILE A 27 2.41 0.11 -0.80
N LEU A 28 2.44 -0.20 -2.09
CA LEU A 28 3.35 0.42 -3.07
C LEU A 28 3.10 1.92 -3.18
N GLY A 29 1.83 2.33 -3.24
CA GLY A 29 1.43 3.74 -3.19
C GLY A 29 1.96 4.43 -1.92
N LEU A 30 1.79 3.80 -0.76
CA LEU A 30 2.32 4.32 0.50
C LEU A 30 3.85 4.44 0.47
N ALA A 31 4.55 3.40 0.03
CA ALA A 31 6.02 3.38 -0.03
C ALA A 31 6.58 4.41 -1.02
N SER A 32 5.80 4.81 -2.03
CA SER A 32 6.15 5.93 -2.91
C SER A 32 6.19 7.27 -2.18
N VAL A 33 5.48 7.40 -1.06
CA VAL A 33 5.36 8.63 -0.28
C VAL A 33 6.22 8.58 0.99
N ILE A 34 6.05 7.54 1.81
CA ILE A 34 6.81 7.32 3.03
C ILE A 34 8.00 6.43 2.69
N LYS A 35 9.20 7.01 2.68
CA LYS A 35 10.45 6.33 2.31
C LYS A 35 10.99 5.47 3.45
N ALA A 36 10.20 4.49 3.89
CA ALA A 36 10.57 3.47 4.86
C ALA A 36 11.14 2.24 4.14
N PRO A 37 12.48 2.03 4.11
CA PRO A 37 13.12 1.01 3.29
C PRO A 37 12.66 -0.41 3.62
N TYR A 38 12.35 -0.68 4.88
CA TYR A 38 11.83 -1.98 5.32
C TYR A 38 10.55 -2.38 4.57
N ILE A 39 9.64 -1.42 4.35
CA ILE A 39 8.37 -1.68 3.67
C ILE A 39 8.61 -2.11 2.23
N SER A 40 9.37 -1.32 1.47
CA SER A 40 9.66 -1.63 0.07
C SER A 40 10.40 -2.97 -0.05
N PHE A 41 11.34 -3.26 0.86
CA PHE A 41 12.03 -4.54 0.88
C PHE A 41 11.07 -5.72 1.10
N CYS A 42 10.27 -5.71 2.17
CA CYS A 42 9.39 -6.82 2.50
C CYS A 42 8.29 -7.06 1.46
N HIS A 43 7.81 -6.00 0.82
CA HIS A 43 6.68 -6.07 -0.09
C HIS A 43 7.07 -6.35 -1.54
N ARG A 44 8.35 -6.25 -1.89
CA ARG A 44 8.83 -6.55 -3.24
C ARG A 44 8.52 -7.99 -3.67
N ASP A 45 8.88 -8.96 -2.83
CA ASP A 45 8.64 -10.38 -3.10
C ASP A 45 7.15 -10.75 -3.07
N MET A 46 6.33 -9.98 -2.34
CA MET A 46 4.89 -10.19 -2.32
C MET A 46 4.23 -9.65 -3.59
N ALA A 47 4.69 -8.49 -4.06
CA ALA A 47 4.21 -7.88 -5.29
C ALA A 47 4.44 -8.78 -6.51
N SER A 48 5.63 -9.39 -6.62
CA SER A 48 5.94 -10.31 -7.72
C SER A 48 5.04 -11.57 -7.72
N LYS A 49 4.71 -12.11 -6.54
CA LYS A 49 3.77 -13.25 -6.40
C LYS A 49 2.34 -12.92 -6.80
N LEU A 50 2.01 -11.64 -6.96
CA LEU A 50 0.70 -11.16 -7.36
C LEU A 50 0.73 -10.53 -8.76
N ASP A 51 1.73 -10.91 -9.56
CA ASP A 51 1.94 -10.48 -10.95
C ASP A 51 2.18 -8.97 -11.10
N ILE A 52 2.63 -8.27 -10.05
CA ILE A 52 3.07 -6.87 -10.18
C ILE A 52 4.48 -6.92 -10.76
N THR A 53 4.65 -6.44 -11.99
CA THR A 53 5.93 -6.52 -12.69
C THR A 53 6.98 -5.60 -12.08
N ASP A 54 8.23 -5.82 -12.44
CA ASP A 54 9.35 -4.98 -12.00
C ASP A 54 9.17 -3.54 -12.48
N GLU A 55 8.72 -3.36 -13.72
CA GLU A 55 8.41 -2.05 -14.28
C GLU A 55 7.26 -1.38 -13.53
N GLN A 56 6.19 -2.12 -13.21
CA GLN A 56 5.08 -1.60 -12.41
C GLN A 56 5.52 -1.21 -11.01
N TRP A 57 6.39 -2.01 -10.39
CA TRP A 57 6.95 -1.74 -9.08
C TRP A 57 7.79 -0.47 -9.10
N ASP A 58 8.71 -0.34 -10.06
CA ASP A 58 9.61 0.81 -10.18
C ASP A 58 8.85 2.11 -10.49
N GLN A 59 7.89 2.05 -11.43
CA GLN A 59 6.96 3.16 -11.69
C GLN A 59 6.24 3.57 -10.40
N GLY A 60 5.64 2.59 -9.72
CA GLY A 60 4.88 2.80 -8.50
C GLY A 60 5.72 3.42 -7.39
N LEU A 61 6.94 2.93 -7.17
CA LEU A 61 7.84 3.42 -6.14
C LEU A 61 8.38 4.83 -6.43
N ALA A 62 8.55 5.15 -7.72
CA ALA A 62 8.87 6.49 -8.20
C ALA A 62 7.68 7.48 -8.08
N GLY A 63 6.51 7.02 -7.66
CA GLY A 63 5.31 7.85 -7.54
C GLY A 63 4.57 8.05 -8.86
N GLN A 64 4.82 7.20 -9.85
CA GLN A 64 4.08 7.17 -11.11
C GLN A 64 3.00 6.09 -11.02
N THR A 65 1.82 6.35 -11.57
CA THR A 65 0.77 5.32 -11.64
C THR A 65 1.25 4.19 -12.56
N PRO A 66 1.36 2.94 -12.08
CA PRO A 66 1.84 1.85 -12.90
C PRO A 66 0.96 1.62 -14.14
N GLU A 67 1.58 1.28 -15.27
CA GLU A 67 0.87 0.95 -16.49
C GLU A 67 0.16 -0.42 -16.38
N GLY A 68 -0.89 -0.63 -17.19
CA GLY A 68 -1.60 -1.91 -17.25
C GLY A 68 -2.52 -2.22 -16.05
N LEU A 69 -2.65 -1.31 -15.09
CA LEU A 69 -3.62 -1.46 -13.99
C LEU A 69 -5.07 -1.33 -14.49
N SER A 70 -6.00 -2.00 -13.82
CA SER A 70 -7.43 -1.74 -13.93
C SER A 70 -7.82 -0.41 -13.27
N GLU A 71 -9.07 0.02 -13.45
CA GLU A 71 -9.57 1.26 -12.83
C GLU A 71 -9.55 1.18 -11.30
N GLN A 72 -10.04 0.09 -10.73
CA GLN A 72 -10.01 -0.16 -9.28
C GLN A 72 -8.56 -0.15 -8.75
N GLU A 73 -7.62 -0.80 -9.45
CA GLU A 73 -6.21 -0.85 -9.05
C GLU A 73 -5.52 0.53 -9.11
N ARG A 74 -5.79 1.32 -10.15
CA ARG A 74 -5.29 2.71 -10.24
C ARG A 74 -5.78 3.56 -9.07
N LEU A 75 -7.07 3.47 -8.75
CA LEU A 75 -7.64 4.17 -7.61
C LEU A 75 -7.00 3.71 -6.30
N VAL A 76 -6.82 2.41 -6.11
CA VAL A 76 -6.21 1.85 -4.89
C VAL A 76 -4.76 2.32 -4.71
N TYR A 77 -3.95 2.30 -5.77
CA TYR A 77 -2.60 2.87 -5.73
C TYR A 77 -2.64 4.36 -5.37
N ARG A 78 -3.56 5.13 -5.96
CA ARG A 78 -3.74 6.56 -5.66
C ARG A 78 -4.15 6.79 -4.20
N LEU A 79 -5.09 6.02 -3.66
CA LEU A 79 -5.47 6.06 -2.25
C LEU A 79 -4.27 5.74 -1.34
N GLY A 80 -3.45 4.76 -1.72
CA GLY A 80 -2.20 4.43 -1.04
C GLY A 80 -1.22 5.60 -0.94
N ARG A 81 -1.23 6.52 -1.92
CA ARG A 81 -0.42 7.75 -1.90
C ARG A 81 -1.07 8.88 -1.10
N THR A 82 -2.39 9.03 -1.21
CA THR A 82 -3.13 10.14 -0.60
C THR A 82 -3.31 9.97 0.90
N LEU A 83 -3.81 8.82 1.32
CA LEU A 83 -4.20 8.57 2.72
C LEU A 83 -3.06 8.71 3.74
N PRO A 84 -1.79 8.34 3.47
CA PRO A 84 -0.71 8.53 4.43
C PRO A 84 -0.42 10.00 4.77
N LEU A 85 -0.83 10.93 3.88
CA LEU A 85 -0.65 12.37 4.00
C LEU A 85 -1.93 13.10 4.42
N ALA A 86 -3.05 12.41 4.51
CA ALA A 86 -4.34 13.03 4.75
C ALA A 86 -4.38 13.72 6.12
N THR A 87 -4.68 15.02 6.10
CA THR A 87 -4.99 15.85 7.28
C THR A 87 -6.42 16.37 7.25
N GLU A 88 -7.11 16.14 6.15
CA GLU A 88 -8.49 16.55 5.84
C GLU A 88 -9.24 15.35 5.25
N PRO A 89 -10.58 15.40 5.17
CA PRO A 89 -11.35 14.38 4.46
C PRO A 89 -10.88 14.18 3.00
N LEU A 90 -11.10 12.98 2.46
CA LEU A 90 -10.94 12.75 1.02
C LEU A 90 -11.81 13.74 0.24
N ASP A 91 -11.29 14.23 -0.88
CA ASP A 91 -12.09 15.07 -1.76
C ASP A 91 -13.30 14.30 -2.31
N GLU A 92 -14.39 15.02 -2.53
CA GLU A 92 -15.66 14.42 -2.94
C GLU A 92 -15.53 13.64 -4.27
N GLY A 93 -14.67 14.09 -5.18
CA GLY A 93 -14.42 13.41 -6.45
C GLY A 93 -13.82 12.02 -6.25
N THR A 94 -12.74 11.93 -5.47
CA THR A 94 -12.12 10.65 -5.10
C THR A 94 -13.08 9.76 -4.32
N TRP A 95 -13.88 10.33 -3.42
CA TRP A 95 -14.88 9.59 -2.66
C TRP A 95 -15.94 8.97 -3.58
N GLN A 96 -16.53 9.75 -4.48
CA GLN A 96 -17.54 9.27 -5.43
C GLN A 96 -16.97 8.23 -6.38
N GLU A 97 -15.77 8.45 -6.92
CA GLU A 97 -15.08 7.46 -7.76
C GLU A 97 -14.89 6.14 -7.01
N ALA A 98 -14.47 6.18 -5.74
CA ALA A 98 -14.33 4.96 -4.94
C ALA A 98 -15.63 4.18 -4.79
N LEU A 99 -16.77 4.85 -4.64
CA LEU A 99 -18.07 4.19 -4.55
C LEU A 99 -18.53 3.56 -5.87
N THR A 100 -17.95 3.94 -7.02
CA THR A 100 -18.29 3.33 -8.32
C THR A 100 -17.54 2.02 -8.60
N VAL A 101 -16.33 1.86 -8.08
CA VAL A 101 -15.44 0.72 -8.38
C VAL A 101 -15.14 -0.18 -7.19
N MET A 102 -15.55 0.22 -5.97
CA MET A 102 -15.40 -0.56 -4.74
C MET A 102 -16.68 -0.56 -3.93
N ASN A 103 -16.95 -1.68 -3.27
CA ASN A 103 -17.92 -1.68 -2.18
C ASN A 103 -17.30 -1.08 -0.89
N LYS A 104 -18.14 -0.74 0.08
CA LYS A 104 -17.70 -0.12 1.34
C LYS A 104 -16.70 -0.97 2.13
N VAL A 105 -16.84 -2.30 2.11
CA VAL A 105 -15.95 -3.23 2.84
C VAL A 105 -14.56 -3.19 2.22
N GLU A 106 -14.46 -3.23 0.89
CA GLU A 106 -13.18 -3.12 0.17
C GLU A 106 -12.50 -1.79 0.47
N LEU A 107 -13.21 -0.67 0.37
CA LEU A 107 -12.66 0.67 0.63
C LEU A 107 -12.15 0.81 2.08
N VAL A 108 -12.95 0.38 3.07
CA VAL A 108 -12.53 0.37 4.47
C VAL A 108 -11.33 -0.54 4.68
N GLY A 109 -11.27 -1.68 3.99
CA GLY A 109 -10.12 -2.57 4.01
C GLY A 109 -8.84 -1.88 3.52
N ILE A 110 -8.91 -1.13 2.42
CA ILE A 110 -7.78 -0.33 1.91
C ILE A 110 -7.36 0.74 2.92
N VAL A 111 -8.31 1.44 3.55
CA VAL A 111 -8.00 2.43 4.60
C VAL A 111 -7.25 1.78 5.77
N HIS A 112 -7.66 0.59 6.20
CA HIS A 112 -6.94 -0.13 7.27
C HIS A 112 -5.54 -0.57 6.83
N VAL A 113 -5.38 -1.08 5.59
CA VAL A 113 -4.07 -1.46 5.04
C VAL A 113 -3.12 -0.26 5.09
N VAL A 114 -3.54 0.86 4.52
CA VAL A 114 -2.71 2.07 4.46
C VAL A 114 -2.39 2.60 5.86
N SER A 115 -3.36 2.59 6.77
CA SER A 115 -3.17 3.05 8.16
C SER A 115 -2.17 2.16 8.93
N ALA A 116 -2.31 0.83 8.79
CA ALA A 116 -1.43 -0.13 9.44
C ALA A 116 0.02 0.03 8.94
N TYR A 117 0.21 0.10 7.62
CA TYR A 117 1.55 0.24 7.05
C TYR A 117 2.16 1.63 7.24
N ARG A 118 1.35 2.68 7.39
CA ARG A 118 1.85 3.99 7.85
C ARG A 118 2.44 3.87 9.24
N TRP A 119 1.76 3.19 10.15
CA TRP A 119 2.27 2.96 11.48
C TRP A 119 3.54 2.08 11.48
N VAL A 120 3.57 0.98 10.73
CA VAL A 120 4.80 0.16 10.58
C VAL A 120 5.96 0.97 10.00
N SER A 121 5.68 1.83 9.01
CA SER A 121 6.69 2.72 8.43
C SER A 121 7.28 3.67 9.48
N LEU A 122 6.44 4.21 10.37
CA LEU A 122 6.91 5.06 11.47
C LEU A 122 7.82 4.30 12.43
N LEU A 123 7.58 3.00 12.67
CA LEU A 123 8.47 2.18 13.50
C LEU A 123 9.84 2.00 12.83
N ASP A 124 9.88 1.73 11.53
CA ASP A 124 11.13 1.64 10.76
C ASP A 124 11.89 2.97 10.82
N LEU A 125 11.21 4.10 10.59
CA LEU A 125 11.81 5.43 10.59
C LEU A 125 12.37 5.89 11.95
N VAL A 126 12.02 5.24 13.07
CA VAL A 126 12.66 5.50 14.37
C VAL A 126 14.13 5.09 14.35
N HIS A 127 14.46 3.99 13.68
CA HIS A 127 15.82 3.49 13.55
C HIS A 127 15.95 2.64 12.29
N ALA A 128 15.93 3.32 11.14
CA ALA A 128 15.99 2.67 9.84
C ALA A 128 17.29 1.86 9.71
N ASP A 129 17.17 0.55 9.56
CA ASP A 129 18.33 -0.30 9.34
C ASP A 129 18.84 -0.08 7.91
N PRO A 130 20.10 0.35 7.72
CA PRO A 130 20.65 0.61 6.39
C PRO A 130 20.69 -0.64 5.51
N ASN A 131 20.63 -1.85 6.08
CA ASN A 131 20.63 -3.11 5.33
C ASN A 131 19.41 -3.26 4.41
N TRP A 132 18.30 -2.58 4.71
CA TRP A 132 17.09 -2.62 3.86
C TRP A 132 17.24 -1.84 2.55
N HIS A 133 18.24 -0.96 2.41
CA HIS A 133 18.51 -0.25 1.16
C HIS A 133 19.27 -1.11 0.12
N GLY A 134 20.01 -2.14 0.56
CA GLY A 134 21.02 -2.85 -0.24
C GLY A 134 20.52 -4.07 -1.03
N SER A 135 19.26 -4.44 -0.91
CA SER A 135 18.70 -5.67 -1.47
C SER A 135 17.88 -5.49 -2.76
N GLN A 136 17.73 -4.25 -3.25
CA GLN A 136 17.05 -3.97 -4.53
C GLN A 136 17.98 -4.00 -5.75
N THR A 137 19.25 -4.34 -5.56
CA THR A 137 20.22 -4.57 -6.64
C THR A 137 20.85 -5.95 -6.50
N LYS A 138 20.11 -6.99 -6.88
CA LYS A 138 20.66 -8.25 -7.38
C LYS A 138 19.72 -8.86 -8.40
#